data_AF-A0A319DC15-F1
#
_entry.id   AF-A0A319DC15-F1
#
_cell.length_a   1.000
_cell.length_b   1.000
_cell.length_c   1.000
_cell.angle_alpha   90.00
_cell.angle_beta   90.00
_cell.angle_gamma   90.00
#
_symmetry.space_group_name_H-M   'P 1'
#
loop_
_entity.id
_entity.type
_entity.pdbx_description
1 polymer ?
#
loop_
_entity_poly.entity_id
_entity_poly.type
_entity_poly.pdbx_seq_one_letter_code
_entity_poly.pdbx_strand_id
1 'polypeptide(L)'
;MKRVICVEGDIGTVTLRTVVGIVMTEITGVGVAVAVAVVWRTGWMVLWLVPLVLKLISAMCSVPREGLVLDDGDVVRDRATAEKGGRGVVTKKFLITSGHGFQIIEGPPRIVLQFFRHYGHPRRSRWNEIVQIAVVVAFGLNFPVGLVVSVMCMPLGLQCVWTGYVLYVTVVMYVSRYAHGQWWLTTEERIADALVYAEEHPGEAMVLFKGGDDCTLTVELTRTTHDSHGGAKEHAMQLLQPSPIVRQGTGDSQLERSSGDKLVPQKEGS
;
A
#
# COMPACT_ATOMS: atom_id res chain seq x y z
N MET A 1 1.70 24.44 3.64
CA MET A 1 0.64 23.62 3.02
C MET A 1 1.19 22.20 2.95
N LYS A 2 0.60 21.21 3.64
CA LYS A 2 1.16 19.84 3.68
C LYS A 2 1.07 19.22 2.28
N ARG A 3 2.18 18.68 1.77
CA ARG A 3 2.24 17.87 0.54
C ARG A 3 1.51 16.55 0.79
N VAL A 4 0.51 16.26 -0.02
CA VAL A 4 -0.23 14.99 0.05
C VAL A 4 0.36 14.03 -0.96
N ILE A 5 0.87 12.89 -0.48
CA ILE A 5 1.38 11.81 -1.32
C ILE A 5 0.31 10.73 -1.37
N CYS A 6 -0.34 10.57 -2.51
CA CYS A 6 -1.36 9.54 -2.70
C CYS A 6 -0.73 8.25 -3.23
N VAL A 7 -0.93 7.16 -2.51
CA VAL A 7 -0.55 5.81 -2.90
C VAL A 7 -1.82 5.00 -3.13
N GLU A 8 -2.04 4.59 -4.37
CA GLU A 8 -3.14 3.72 -4.75
C GLU A 8 -2.71 2.25 -4.63
N GLY A 9 -3.53 1.44 -3.96
CA GLY A 9 -3.23 0.02 -3.76
C GLY A 9 -3.47 -0.82 -5.02
N ASP A 10 -2.59 -1.79 -5.26
CA ASP A 10 -2.63 -2.73 -6.39
C ASP A 10 -3.66 -3.86 -6.20
N ILE A 11 -4.84 -3.56 -5.64
CA ILE A 11 -5.88 -4.54 -5.28
C ILE A 11 -7.06 -4.53 -6.27
N GLY A 12 -7.08 -3.56 -7.18
CA GLY A 12 -8.16 -3.36 -8.15
C GLY A 12 -8.24 -4.42 -9.24
N THR A 13 -9.36 -4.43 -9.95
CA THR A 13 -9.54 -5.22 -11.18
C THR A 13 -8.58 -4.73 -12.26
N VAL A 14 -8.25 -5.62 -13.21
CA VAL A 14 -7.41 -5.26 -14.36
C VAL A 14 -8.10 -4.15 -15.14
N THR A 15 -7.51 -2.96 -15.11
CA THR A 15 -8.03 -1.80 -15.83
C THR A 15 -7.48 -1.74 -17.25
N LEU A 16 -8.14 -0.98 -18.13
CA LEU A 16 -7.60 -0.70 -19.47
C LEU A 16 -6.20 -0.08 -19.40
N ARG A 17 -5.93 0.75 -18.37
CA ARG A 17 -4.61 1.34 -18.11
C ARG A 17 -3.57 0.24 -17.87
N THR A 18 -3.91 -0.81 -17.15
CA THR A 18 -3.03 -1.97 -16.93
C THR A 18 -2.72 -2.68 -18.24
N VAL A 19 -3.73 -2.92 -19.09
CA VAL A 19 -3.55 -3.56 -20.40
C VAL A 19 -2.66 -2.71 -21.32
N VAL A 20 -2.92 -1.41 -21.40
CA VAL A 20 -2.08 -0.48 -22.16
C VAL A 20 -0.66 -0.46 -21.62
N GLY A 21 -0.50 -0.45 -20.29
CA GLY A 21 0.80 -0.56 -19.63
C GLY A 21 1.56 -1.82 -20.06
N ILE A 22 0.90 -2.98 -20.04
CA ILE A 22 1.48 -4.25 -20.49
C ILE A 22 1.96 -4.16 -21.95
N VAL A 23 1.11 -3.66 -22.85
CA VAL A 23 1.45 -3.51 -24.27
C VAL A 23 2.64 -2.55 -24.45
N MET A 24 2.65 -1.43 -23.73
CA MET A 24 3.76 -0.47 -23.78
C MET A 24 5.08 -1.06 -23.27
N THR A 25 5.04 -1.93 -22.24
CA THR A 25 6.26 -2.62 -21.78
C THR A 25 6.83 -3.62 -22.78
N GLU A 26 6.04 -4.06 -23.77
CA GLU A 26 6.42 -5.05 -24.77
C GLU A 26 6.53 -4.45 -26.18
N ILE A 27 6.45 -3.13 -26.32
CA ILE A 27 6.40 -2.46 -27.62
C ILE A 27 7.63 -2.74 -28.49
N THR A 28 8.80 -2.88 -27.86
CA THR A 28 10.05 -3.24 -28.55
C THR A 28 10.00 -4.67 -29.08
N GLY A 29 9.49 -5.62 -28.28
CA GLY A 29 9.26 -7.00 -28.70
C GLY A 29 8.25 -7.10 -29.85
N VAL A 30 7.14 -6.38 -29.77
CA VAL A 30 6.14 -6.29 -30.85
C VAL A 30 6.75 -5.70 -32.12
N GLY A 31 7.54 -4.63 -32.01
CA GLY A 31 8.23 -4.03 -33.15
C GLY A 31 9.16 -5.01 -33.87
N VAL A 32 9.95 -5.77 -33.11
CA VAL A 32 10.82 -6.82 -33.67
C VAL A 32 10.01 -7.95 -34.30
N ALA A 33 8.90 -8.37 -33.67
CA ALA A 33 8.01 -9.38 -34.23
C ALA A 33 7.44 -8.95 -35.60
N VAL A 34 6.98 -7.70 -35.72
CA VAL A 34 6.49 -7.13 -36.98
C VAL A 34 7.60 -7.07 -38.03
N ALA A 35 8.81 -6.63 -37.66
CA ALA A 35 9.94 -6.58 -38.58
C ALA A 35 10.30 -7.99 -39.12
N VAL A 36 10.30 -9.00 -38.25
CA VAL A 36 10.51 -10.41 -38.63
C VAL A 36 9.41 -10.89 -39.57
N ALA A 37 8.14 -10.58 -39.29
CA ALA A 37 7.01 -10.97 -40.13
C ALA A 37 7.06 -10.32 -41.52
N VAL A 38 7.44 -9.04 -41.62
CA VAL A 38 7.49 -8.32 -42.90
C VAL A 38 8.68 -8.74 -43.75
N VAL A 39 9.87 -8.80 -43.16
CA VAL A 39 11.13 -9.04 -43.90
C VAL A 39 11.32 -10.52 -44.23
N TRP A 40 11.09 -11.41 -43.25
CA TRP A 40 11.30 -12.85 -43.44
C TRP A 40 10.03 -13.61 -43.80
N ARG A 41 8.83 -13.02 -43.63
CA ARG A 41 7.53 -13.67 -43.91
C ARG A 41 7.39 -15.06 -43.28
N THR A 42 7.88 -15.19 -42.04
CA THR A 42 7.86 -16.46 -41.30
C THR A 42 7.03 -16.36 -40.03
N GLY A 43 6.52 -17.52 -39.58
CA GLY A 43 5.81 -17.65 -38.31
C GLY A 43 6.69 -17.50 -37.06
N TRP A 44 8.01 -17.37 -37.22
CA TRP A 44 8.95 -17.26 -36.10
C TRP A 44 8.72 -16.01 -35.23
N MET A 45 8.03 -14.99 -35.76
CA MET A 45 7.65 -13.79 -35.00
C MET A 45 6.95 -14.10 -33.66
N VAL A 46 6.29 -15.27 -33.56
CA VAL A 46 5.59 -15.70 -32.35
C VAL A 46 6.50 -15.72 -31.13
N LEU A 47 7.79 -16.08 -31.28
CA LEU A 47 8.75 -16.12 -30.17
C LEU A 47 8.91 -14.77 -29.46
N TRP A 48 8.81 -13.67 -30.19
CA TRP A 48 8.89 -12.31 -29.64
C TRP A 48 7.56 -11.85 -29.02
N LEU A 49 6.44 -12.50 -29.36
CA LEU A 49 5.13 -12.20 -28.79
C LEU A 49 4.80 -13.03 -27.54
N VAL A 50 5.55 -14.11 -27.27
CA VAL A 50 5.34 -14.97 -26.09
C VAL A 50 5.29 -14.15 -24.78
N PRO A 51 6.24 -13.24 -24.47
CA PRO A 51 6.19 -12.45 -23.25
C PRO A 51 4.92 -11.61 -23.12
N LEU A 52 4.49 -10.95 -24.20
CA LEU A 52 3.25 -10.18 -24.24
C LEU A 52 2.03 -11.05 -23.94
N VAL A 53 1.93 -12.20 -24.62
CA VAL A 53 0.81 -13.13 -24.43
C VAL A 53 0.78 -13.65 -22.99
N LEU A 54 1.93 -14.03 -22.43
CA LEU A 54 2.03 -14.48 -21.05
C LEU A 54 1.65 -13.37 -20.04
N LYS A 55 2.06 -12.11 -20.27
CA LYS A 55 1.65 -10.97 -19.44
C LYS A 55 0.15 -10.72 -19.52
N LEU A 56 -0.45 -10.81 -20.71
CA LEU A 56 -1.89 -10.65 -20.88
C LEU A 56 -2.67 -11.78 -20.19
N ILE A 57 -2.23 -13.03 -20.31
CA ILE A 57 -2.82 -14.17 -19.59
C ILE A 57 -2.69 -13.97 -18.08
N SER A 58 -1.52 -13.57 -17.59
CA SER A 58 -1.30 -13.27 -16.17
C SER A 58 -2.20 -12.14 -15.69
N ALA A 59 -2.38 -11.07 -16.47
CA ALA A 59 -3.32 -10.02 -16.12
C ALA A 59 -4.75 -10.56 -16.05
N MET A 60 -5.25 -11.21 -17.11
CA MET A 60 -6.61 -11.76 -17.14
C MET A 60 -6.90 -12.75 -16.01
N CYS A 61 -5.89 -13.53 -15.61
CA CYS A 61 -5.99 -14.50 -14.53
C CYS A 61 -5.37 -13.98 -13.22
N SER A 62 -5.31 -12.67 -13.01
CA SER A 62 -4.75 -12.08 -11.78
C SER A 62 -5.47 -12.64 -10.55
N VAL A 63 -4.72 -13.00 -9.52
CA VAL A 63 -5.30 -13.47 -8.26
C VAL A 63 -5.84 -12.24 -7.52
N PRO A 64 -7.16 -12.13 -7.30
CA PRO A 64 -7.72 -11.01 -6.56
C PRO A 64 -7.16 -11.02 -5.14
N ARG A 65 -6.73 -9.85 -4.65
CA ARG A 65 -6.27 -9.67 -3.27
C ARG A 65 -7.39 -9.12 -2.41
N GLU A 66 -7.39 -9.45 -1.14
CA GLU A 66 -8.33 -8.86 -0.18
C GLU A 66 -7.91 -7.42 0.10
N GLY A 67 -8.83 -6.50 -0.19
CA GLY A 67 -8.71 -5.08 0.15
C GLY A 67 -9.15 -4.79 1.58
N LEU A 68 -8.98 -3.54 1.99
CA LEU A 68 -9.53 -3.09 3.27
C LEU A 68 -11.03 -2.89 3.14
N VAL A 69 -11.81 -3.71 3.83
CA VAL A 69 -13.26 -3.57 3.93
C VAL A 69 -13.57 -2.74 5.17
N LEU A 70 -13.97 -1.49 4.97
CA LEU A 70 -14.61 -0.69 6.01
C LEU A 70 -16.12 -0.94 5.89
N ASP A 71 -16.78 -1.37 6.96
CA ASP A 71 -18.24 -1.48 6.96
C ASP A 71 -18.85 -0.07 6.98
N ASP A 72 -19.83 0.22 6.11
CA ASP A 72 -20.45 1.55 5.99
C ASP A 72 -21.07 1.99 7.33
N GLY A 73 -21.57 1.03 8.11
CA GLY A 73 -22.07 1.27 9.46
C GLY A 73 -21.00 1.76 10.43
N ASP A 74 -19.74 1.36 10.24
CA ASP A 74 -18.62 1.76 11.09
C ASP A 74 -18.10 3.17 10.73
N VAL A 75 -18.07 3.53 9.45
CA VAL A 75 -17.70 4.89 9.01
C VAL A 75 -18.74 5.91 9.49
N VAL A 76 -20.03 5.58 9.37
CA VAL A 76 -21.12 6.43 9.88
C VAL A 76 -21.07 6.51 11.40
N ARG A 77 -20.75 5.42 12.09
CA ARG A 77 -20.66 5.41 13.57
C ARG A 77 -19.45 6.20 14.06
N ASP A 78 -18.29 6.07 13.45
CA ASP A 78 -17.10 6.85 13.84
C ASP A 78 -17.27 8.33 13.54
N ARG A 79 -17.92 8.69 12.43
CA ARG A 79 -18.25 10.08 12.08
C ARG A 79 -19.31 10.68 13.02
N ALA A 80 -20.37 9.93 13.34
CA ALA A 80 -21.40 10.35 14.30
C ALA A 80 -20.87 10.44 15.74
N THR A 81 -19.84 9.66 16.09
CA THR A 81 -19.18 9.72 17.40
C THR A 81 -18.21 10.91 17.47
N ALA A 82 -17.56 11.26 16.35
CA ALA A 82 -16.72 12.46 16.24
C ALA A 82 -17.55 13.77 16.32
N GLU A 83 -18.74 13.81 15.70
CA GLU A 83 -19.62 14.98 15.73
C GLU A 83 -20.32 15.20 17.10
N LYS A 84 -20.50 14.14 17.91
CA LYS A 84 -21.19 14.24 19.22
C LYS A 84 -20.30 14.60 20.42
N GLY A 85 -19.05 15.04 20.20
CA GLY A 85 -18.31 15.84 21.18
C GLY A 85 -18.04 15.20 22.55
N GLY A 86 -17.65 13.92 22.63
CA GLY A 86 -17.26 13.37 23.95
C GLY A 86 -16.65 11.97 24.02
N ARG A 87 -16.64 11.19 22.93
CA ARG A 87 -15.88 9.93 22.87
C ARG A 87 -15.03 9.95 21.63
N GLY A 88 -13.74 10.27 21.79
CA GLY A 88 -12.76 10.08 20.72
C GLY A 88 -12.87 8.67 20.16
N VAL A 89 -12.71 8.54 18.84
CA VAL A 89 -12.54 7.24 18.19
C VAL A 89 -11.51 6.47 19.00
N VAL A 90 -11.87 5.28 19.50
CA VAL A 90 -11.00 4.51 20.40
C VAL A 90 -9.78 4.06 19.60
N THR A 91 -8.70 4.83 19.67
CA THR A 91 -7.42 4.47 19.07
C THR A 91 -6.69 3.49 19.99
N LYS A 92 -6.00 2.54 19.38
CA LYS A 92 -5.10 1.63 20.08
C LYS A 92 -3.72 1.77 19.47
N LYS A 93 -2.72 1.79 20.33
CA LYS A 93 -1.32 1.84 19.96
C LYS A 93 -0.75 0.42 19.93
N PHE A 94 -0.15 0.05 18.80
CA PHE A 94 0.48 -1.24 18.59
C PHE A 94 1.98 -1.03 18.45
N LEU A 95 2.76 -1.63 19.35
CA LEU A 95 4.22 -1.61 19.30
C LEU A 95 4.72 -2.75 18.42
N ILE A 96 5.51 -2.42 17.42
CA ILE A 96 6.26 -3.37 16.60
C ILE A 96 7.73 -3.16 16.92
N THR A 97 8.34 -4.18 17.52
CA THR A 97 9.77 -4.20 17.79
C THR A 97 10.46 -4.83 16.59
N SER A 98 11.18 -4.01 15.83
CA SER A 98 12.08 -4.47 14.78
C SER A 98 13.51 -4.43 15.32
N GLY A 99 14.41 -5.28 14.82
CA GLY A 99 15.80 -5.35 15.32
C GLY A 99 16.58 -4.02 15.25
N HIS A 100 16.07 -3.02 14.52
CA HIS A 100 16.69 -1.71 14.32
C HIS A 100 15.92 -0.54 14.97
N GLY A 101 14.82 -0.79 15.70
CA GLY A 101 14.07 0.27 16.38
C GLY A 101 12.65 -0.10 16.78
N PHE A 102 11.98 0.86 17.42
CA PHE A 102 10.59 0.75 17.88
C PHE A 102 9.66 1.50 16.93
N GLN A 103 8.67 0.81 16.37
CA GLN A 103 7.62 1.40 15.56
C GLN A 103 6.31 1.34 16.33
N ILE A 104 5.58 2.45 16.43
CA ILE A 104 4.29 2.51 17.08
C ILE A 104 3.26 2.88 16.02
N ILE A 105 2.26 2.02 15.85
CA ILE A 105 1.14 2.27 14.95
C ILE A 105 -0.07 2.61 15.82
N GLU A 106 -0.61 3.81 15.62
CA GLU A 106 -1.82 4.26 16.29
C GLU A 106 -2.97 4.31 15.29
N GLY A 107 -4.11 3.74 15.68
CA GLY A 107 -5.32 3.85 14.91
C GLY A 107 -6.46 3.02 15.48
N PRO A 108 -7.64 3.06 14.84
CA PRO A 108 -8.76 2.20 15.22
C PRO A 108 -8.34 0.73 15.14
N PRO A 109 -8.54 -0.08 16.21
CA PRO A 109 -8.12 -1.48 16.24
C PRO A 109 -8.60 -2.28 15.04
N ARG A 110 -9.81 -2.00 14.53
CA ARG A 110 -10.40 -2.69 13.39
C ARG A 110 -9.57 -2.49 12.13
N ILE A 111 -9.18 -1.25 11.84
CA ILE A 111 -8.39 -0.90 10.66
C ILE A 111 -6.97 -1.47 10.78
N VAL A 112 -6.31 -1.23 11.92
CA VAL A 112 -4.93 -1.67 12.12
C VAL A 112 -4.83 -3.19 12.10
N LEU A 113 -5.71 -3.90 12.82
CA LEU A 113 -5.70 -5.38 12.82
C LEU A 113 -6.09 -5.96 11.47
N GLN A 114 -7.03 -5.36 10.75
CA GLN A 114 -7.42 -5.82 9.42
C GLN A 114 -6.28 -5.62 8.41
N PHE A 115 -5.57 -4.48 8.49
CA PHE A 115 -4.37 -4.25 7.70
C PHE A 115 -3.33 -5.35 7.95
N PHE A 116 -2.99 -5.63 9.21
CA PHE A 116 -1.98 -6.66 9.52
C PHE A 116 -2.42 -8.09 9.21
N ARG A 117 -3.73 -8.39 9.21
CA ARG A 117 -4.24 -9.76 9.12
C ARG A 117 -4.73 -10.14 7.72
N HIS A 118 -5.30 -9.20 6.98
CA HIS A 118 -6.03 -9.51 5.73
C HIS A 118 -5.56 -8.70 4.53
N TYR A 119 -4.89 -7.56 4.73
CA TYR A 119 -4.45 -6.74 3.60
C TYR A 119 -3.47 -7.50 2.70
N GLY A 120 -3.78 -7.56 1.41
CA GLY A 120 -2.92 -8.21 0.43
C GLY A 120 -2.96 -9.75 0.47
N HIS A 121 -3.77 -10.36 1.34
CA HIS A 121 -3.94 -11.80 1.35
C HIS A 121 -4.60 -12.24 0.03
N PRO A 122 -4.04 -13.22 -0.70
CA PRO A 122 -4.64 -13.69 -1.93
C PRO A 122 -5.99 -14.34 -1.60
N ARG A 123 -7.05 -13.91 -2.30
CA ARG A 123 -8.35 -14.55 -2.22
C ARG A 123 -8.24 -15.88 -2.97
N ARG A 124 -8.35 -16.98 -2.21
CA ARG A 124 -8.09 -18.34 -2.71
C ARG A 124 -8.86 -18.61 -3.99
N SER A 125 -8.11 -18.76 -5.08
CA SER A 125 -8.65 -19.06 -6.41
C SER A 125 -7.72 -20.05 -7.08
N ARG A 126 -7.96 -21.34 -6.81
CA ARG A 126 -7.08 -22.45 -7.24
C ARG A 126 -6.69 -22.36 -8.71
N TRP A 127 -7.64 -22.02 -9.60
CA TRP A 127 -7.38 -21.89 -11.02
C TRP A 127 -6.45 -20.71 -11.35
N ASN A 128 -6.71 -19.53 -10.81
CA ASN A 128 -5.88 -18.35 -11.07
C ASN A 128 -4.48 -18.55 -10.48
N GLU A 129 -4.36 -19.12 -9.29
CA GLU A 129 -3.07 -19.47 -8.66
C GLU A 129 -2.26 -20.43 -9.54
N ILE A 130 -2.89 -21.51 -10.04
CA ILE A 130 -2.24 -22.46 -10.95
C ILE A 130 -1.77 -21.76 -12.23
N VAL A 131 -2.62 -20.91 -12.83
CA VAL A 131 -2.27 -20.17 -14.05
C VAL A 131 -1.11 -19.21 -13.79
N GLN A 132 -1.10 -18.48 -12.67
CA GLN A 132 0.02 -17.60 -12.32
C GLN A 132 1.33 -18.37 -12.15
N ILE A 133 1.30 -19.50 -11.43
CA ILE A 133 2.48 -20.37 -11.29
C ILE A 133 2.94 -20.87 -12.66
N ALA A 134 2.02 -21.32 -13.51
CA ALA A 134 2.32 -21.77 -14.86
C ALA A 134 2.94 -20.66 -15.72
N VAL A 135 2.44 -19.42 -15.61
CA VAL A 135 3.01 -18.27 -16.33
C VAL A 135 4.43 -17.97 -15.83
N VAL A 136 4.68 -17.99 -14.52
CA VAL A 136 6.04 -17.79 -13.96
C VAL A 136 7.00 -18.87 -14.48
N VAL A 137 6.57 -20.13 -14.48
CA VAL A 137 7.36 -21.24 -15.05
C VAL A 137 7.60 -21.03 -16.54
N ALA A 138 6.57 -20.64 -17.30
CA ALA A 138 6.70 -20.37 -18.73
C ALA A 138 7.67 -19.22 -19.02
N PHE A 139 7.65 -18.14 -18.22
CA PHE A 139 8.63 -17.05 -18.31
C PHE A 139 10.06 -17.55 -18.04
N GLY A 140 10.25 -18.36 -17.00
CA GLY A 140 11.55 -18.93 -16.67
C GLY A 140 12.08 -19.86 -17.77
N LEU A 141 11.19 -20.61 -18.42
CA LEU A 141 11.54 -21.53 -19.51
C LEU A 141 11.65 -20.85 -20.89
N ASN A 142 11.13 -19.64 -21.05
CA ASN A 142 11.12 -18.95 -22.34
C ASN A 142 12.54 -18.75 -22.90
N PHE A 143 13.51 -18.42 -22.05
CA PHE A 143 14.91 -18.28 -22.47
C PHE A 143 15.57 -19.61 -22.87
N PRO A 144 15.65 -20.65 -22.02
CA PRO A 144 16.33 -21.89 -22.37
C PRO A 144 15.65 -22.62 -23.54
N VAL A 145 14.32 -22.64 -23.58
CA VAL A 145 13.58 -23.25 -24.71
C VAL A 145 13.79 -22.43 -25.98
N GLY A 146 13.67 -21.10 -25.89
CA GLY A 146 13.94 -20.20 -27.02
C GLY A 146 15.34 -20.36 -27.59
N LEU A 147 16.34 -20.55 -26.73
CA LEU A 147 17.72 -20.80 -27.14
C LEU A 147 17.86 -22.11 -27.93
N VAL A 148 17.34 -23.22 -27.39
CA VAL A 148 17.40 -24.53 -28.06
C VAL A 148 16.66 -24.49 -29.41
N VAL A 149 15.46 -23.92 -29.43
CA VAL A 149 14.64 -23.78 -30.65
C VAL A 149 15.33 -22.89 -31.68
N SER A 150 15.93 -21.79 -31.25
CA SER A 150 16.69 -20.88 -32.12
C SER A 150 17.87 -21.60 -32.77
N VAL A 151 18.71 -22.28 -31.98
CA VAL A 151 19.90 -22.97 -32.52
C VAL A 151 19.54 -24.13 -33.44
N MET A 152 18.50 -24.90 -33.14
CA MET A 152 18.15 -26.11 -33.90
C MET A 152 17.30 -25.85 -35.14
N CYS A 153 16.40 -24.87 -35.10
CA CYS A 153 15.32 -24.77 -36.09
C CYS A 153 15.27 -23.43 -36.85
N MET A 154 15.94 -22.39 -36.36
CA MET A 154 15.84 -21.04 -36.92
C MET A 154 16.96 -20.76 -37.94
N PRO A 155 16.71 -20.06 -39.06
CA PRO A 155 17.76 -19.68 -40.00
C PRO A 155 18.72 -18.64 -39.40
N LEU A 156 19.98 -18.65 -39.84
CA LEU A 156 21.08 -17.85 -39.26
C LEU A 156 20.75 -16.36 -39.08
N GLY A 157 20.11 -15.73 -40.07
CA GLY A 157 19.72 -14.32 -39.97
C GLY A 157 18.75 -14.04 -38.81
N LEU A 158 17.77 -14.93 -38.60
CA LEU A 158 16.82 -14.82 -37.50
C LEU A 158 17.46 -15.17 -36.15
N GLN A 159 18.40 -16.13 -36.13
CA GLN A 159 19.19 -16.43 -34.92
C GLN A 159 19.97 -15.20 -34.43
N CYS A 160 20.58 -14.44 -35.35
CA CYS A 160 21.28 -13.20 -35.04
C CYS A 160 20.33 -12.15 -34.44
N VAL A 161 19.16 -11.96 -35.05
CA VAL A 161 18.13 -11.02 -34.55
C VAL A 161 17.65 -11.45 -33.17
N TRP A 162 17.35 -12.74 -32.98
CA TRP A 162 16.89 -13.28 -31.70
C TRP A 162 17.95 -13.11 -30.61
N THR A 163 19.20 -13.48 -30.89
CA THR A 163 20.31 -13.35 -29.94
C THR A 163 20.55 -11.88 -29.57
N GLY A 164 20.55 -10.99 -30.56
CA GLY A 164 20.70 -9.56 -30.33
C GLY A 164 19.57 -8.98 -29.48
N TYR A 165 18.33 -9.41 -29.74
CA TYR A 165 17.18 -9.01 -28.93
C TYR A 165 17.27 -9.50 -27.49
N VAL A 166 17.63 -10.76 -27.28
CA VAL A 166 17.78 -11.33 -25.93
C VAL A 166 18.90 -10.65 -25.15
N LEU A 167 20.02 -10.34 -25.81
CA LEU A 167 21.09 -9.54 -25.21
C LEU A 167 20.59 -8.15 -24.81
N TYR A 168 19.86 -7.47 -25.70
CA TYR A 168 19.25 -6.16 -25.42
C TYR A 168 18.33 -6.22 -24.19
N VAL A 169 17.38 -7.16 -24.14
CA VAL A 169 16.45 -7.31 -23.01
C VAL A 169 17.21 -7.59 -21.71
N THR A 170 18.25 -8.44 -21.77
CA THR A 170 19.09 -8.74 -20.61
C THR A 170 19.78 -7.47 -20.10
N VAL A 171 20.42 -6.70 -20.97
CA VAL A 171 21.07 -5.44 -20.59
C VAL A 171 20.06 -4.46 -19.99
N VAL A 172 18.90 -4.28 -20.62
CA VAL A 172 17.85 -3.38 -20.09
C VAL A 172 17.38 -3.84 -18.71
N MET A 173 17.18 -5.14 -18.50
CA MET A 173 16.80 -5.70 -17.19
C MET A 173 17.89 -5.49 -16.13
N TYR A 174 19.16 -5.63 -16.50
CA TYR A 174 20.27 -5.34 -15.59
C TYR A 174 20.32 -3.86 -15.22
N VAL A 175 20.20 -2.98 -16.22
CA VAL A 175 20.16 -1.53 -15.99
C VAL A 175 18.97 -1.17 -15.10
N SER A 176 17.78 -1.68 -15.37
CA SER A 176 16.59 -1.37 -14.55
C SER A 176 16.74 -1.85 -13.10
N ARG A 177 17.35 -3.03 -12.90
CA ARG A 177 17.62 -3.59 -11.56
C ARG A 177 18.59 -2.72 -10.76
N TYR A 178 19.65 -2.21 -11.37
CA TYR A 178 20.69 -1.45 -10.66
C TYR A 178 20.47 0.07 -10.64
N ALA A 179 19.65 0.60 -11.54
CA ALA A 179 19.31 2.03 -11.59
C ALA A 179 18.13 2.41 -10.69
N HIS A 180 17.70 1.53 -9.77
CA HIS A 180 16.52 1.73 -8.92
C HIS A 180 15.29 2.19 -9.71
N GLY A 181 14.93 1.45 -10.78
CA GLY A 181 13.82 1.83 -11.65
C GLY A 181 12.50 1.99 -10.87
N GLN A 182 12.17 3.22 -10.45
CA GLN A 182 10.97 3.57 -9.68
C GLN A 182 9.63 3.25 -10.39
N TRP A 183 9.70 2.90 -11.67
CA TRP A 183 8.53 2.72 -12.52
C TRP A 183 7.72 1.48 -12.13
N TRP A 184 8.32 0.51 -11.41
CA TRP A 184 7.74 -0.81 -11.15
C TRP A 184 7.60 -1.09 -9.64
N LEU A 185 7.57 -0.04 -8.82
CA LEU A 185 7.45 -0.18 -7.36
C LEU A 185 6.11 -0.83 -6.99
N THR A 186 6.14 -1.84 -6.12
CA THR A 186 4.91 -2.41 -5.55
C THR A 186 4.25 -1.39 -4.61
N THR A 187 2.96 -1.58 -4.31
CA THR A 187 2.27 -0.75 -3.30
C THR A 187 3.08 -0.63 -2.01
N GLU A 188 3.67 -1.73 -1.52
CA GLU A 188 4.48 -1.70 -0.29
C GLU A 188 5.71 -0.80 -0.44
N GLU A 189 6.42 -0.90 -1.56
CA GLU A 189 7.59 -0.06 -1.84
C GLU A 189 7.20 1.42 -2.01
N ARG A 190 6.06 1.72 -2.64
CA ARG A 190 5.55 3.10 -2.76
C ARG A 190 5.17 3.69 -1.41
N ILE A 191 4.56 2.89 -0.53
CA ILE A 191 4.29 3.31 0.85
C ILE A 191 5.62 3.55 1.57
N ALA A 192 6.59 2.65 1.43
CA ALA A 192 7.90 2.81 2.05
C ALA A 192 8.60 4.11 1.59
N ASP A 193 8.65 4.37 0.28
CA ASP A 193 9.22 5.60 -0.28
C ASP A 193 8.48 6.85 0.22
N ALA A 194 7.15 6.81 0.29
CA ALA A 194 6.36 7.92 0.81
C ALA A 194 6.63 8.18 2.30
N LEU A 195 6.86 7.12 3.07
CA LEU A 195 7.22 7.22 4.49
C LEU A 195 8.66 7.73 4.67
N VAL A 196 9.62 7.25 3.88
CA VAL A 196 11.01 7.78 3.88
C VAL A 196 11.01 9.27 3.53
N TYR A 197 10.23 9.67 2.53
CA TYR A 197 10.09 11.09 2.20
C TYR A 197 9.48 11.91 3.35
N ALA A 198 8.45 11.38 4.01
CA ALA A 198 7.83 12.04 5.16
C ALA A 198 8.76 12.11 6.39
N GLU A 199 9.68 11.16 6.50
CA GLU A 199 10.74 11.14 7.50
C GLU A 199 11.80 12.22 7.25
N GLU A 200 12.18 12.45 5.99
CA GLU A 200 13.10 13.53 5.61
C GLU A 200 12.47 14.93 5.74
N HIS A 201 11.14 15.04 5.63
CA HIS A 201 10.40 16.31 5.64
C HIS A 201 9.30 16.33 6.74
N PRO A 202 9.69 16.34 8.04
CA PRO A 202 8.76 16.21 9.14
C PRO A 202 7.74 17.35 9.19
N GLY A 203 6.46 17.00 9.29
CA GLY A 203 5.36 17.96 9.37
C GLY A 203 4.88 18.52 8.03
N GLU A 204 5.59 18.24 6.93
CA GLU A 204 5.25 18.73 5.60
C GLU A 204 4.58 17.68 4.70
N ALA A 205 4.70 16.39 5.01
CA ALA A 205 4.13 15.32 4.19
C ALA A 205 3.00 14.55 4.89
N MET A 206 1.94 14.25 4.14
CA MET A 206 0.84 13.38 4.56
C MET A 206 0.68 12.27 3.53
N VAL A 207 0.70 11.01 3.97
CA VAL A 207 0.56 9.85 3.07
C VAL A 207 -0.91 9.43 3.06
N LEU A 208 -1.52 9.44 1.89
CA LEU A 208 -2.88 8.98 1.67
C LEU A 208 -2.80 7.61 1.00
N PHE A 209 -3.35 6.59 1.63
CA PHE A 209 -3.41 5.23 1.08
C PHE A 209 -4.84 4.90 0.66
N LYS A 210 -5.04 4.59 -0.63
CA LYS A 210 -6.33 4.16 -1.16
C LYS A 210 -6.37 2.63 -1.26
N GLY A 211 -7.06 2.00 -0.32
CA GLY A 211 -7.12 0.53 -0.16
C GLY A 211 -8.27 -0.16 -0.90
N GLY A 212 -9.07 0.59 -1.66
CA GLY A 212 -10.23 0.15 -2.42
C GLY A 212 -11.04 1.35 -2.93
N ASP A 213 -12.17 1.10 -3.59
CA ASP A 213 -13.02 2.16 -4.17
C ASP A 213 -13.61 3.09 -3.10
N ASP A 214 -13.90 2.57 -1.90
CA ASP A 214 -14.53 3.31 -0.80
C ASP A 214 -13.65 3.46 0.45
N CYS A 215 -12.38 3.04 0.39
CA CYS A 215 -11.48 3.05 1.54
C CYS A 215 -10.25 3.90 1.28
N THR A 216 -10.20 5.05 1.97
CA THR A 216 -9.02 5.94 1.98
C THR A 216 -8.52 6.09 3.40
N LEU A 217 -7.30 5.63 3.65
CA LEU A 217 -6.60 5.80 4.90
C LEU A 217 -5.65 6.99 4.81
N THR A 218 -5.60 7.79 5.87
CA THR A 218 -4.56 8.81 6.02
C THR A 218 -3.55 8.30 7.04
N VAL A 219 -2.28 8.34 6.66
CA VAL A 219 -1.16 7.92 7.49
C VAL A 219 -0.30 9.14 7.76
N GLU A 220 -0.15 9.46 9.04
CA GLU A 220 0.78 10.48 9.52
C GLU A 220 1.97 9.77 10.16
N LEU A 221 3.18 10.09 9.68
CA LEU A 221 4.41 9.55 10.21
C LEU A 221 5.05 10.59 11.13
N THR A 222 5.37 10.17 12.36
CA THR A 222 6.18 10.97 13.30
C THR A 222 7.40 10.14 13.67
N ARG A 223 8.60 10.67 13.44
CA ARG A 223 9.86 10.05 13.88
C ARG A 223 10.47 10.84 15.03
N THR A 224 10.91 10.12 16.04
CA THR A 224 11.78 10.66 17.10
C THR A 224 13.09 9.87 17.12
N THR A 225 14.22 10.55 17.01
CA THR A 225 15.56 9.96 17.14
C THR A 225 16.03 10.04 18.58
N HIS A 226 16.68 8.97 19.06
CA HIS A 226 17.19 8.88 20.43
C HIS A 226 18.64 8.41 20.39
N ASP A 227 19.48 8.95 21.26
CA ASP A 227 20.92 8.67 21.28
C ASP A 227 21.26 7.26 21.80
N SER A 228 20.31 6.58 22.44
CA SER A 228 20.48 5.23 22.95
C SER A 228 19.24 4.37 22.77
N HIS A 229 19.45 3.06 22.60
CA HIS A 229 18.37 2.08 22.52
C HIS A 229 17.53 2.04 23.81
N GLY A 230 18.16 2.26 24.98
CA GLY A 230 17.48 2.37 26.27
C GLY A 230 16.49 3.54 26.30
N GLY A 231 16.95 4.75 25.94
CA GLY A 231 16.11 5.93 25.86
C GLY A 231 14.98 5.80 24.83
N ALA A 232 15.27 5.20 23.67
CA ALA A 232 14.25 4.91 22.66
C ALA A 232 13.15 3.97 23.20
N LYS A 233 13.54 2.94 23.95
CA LYS A 233 12.61 1.98 24.56
C LYS A 233 11.73 2.66 25.62
N GLU A 234 12.33 3.47 26.49
CA GLU A 234 11.60 4.21 27.52
C GLU A 234 10.58 5.18 26.91
N HIS A 235 11.00 5.95 25.91
CA HIS A 235 10.12 6.85 25.18
C HIS A 235 8.97 6.10 24.47
N ALA A 236 9.27 4.98 23.82
CA ALA A 236 8.25 4.13 23.21
C ALA A 236 7.25 3.58 24.25
N MET A 237 7.73 3.17 25.42
CA MET A 237 6.88 2.73 26.53
C MET A 237 6.02 3.85 27.10
N GLN A 238 6.55 5.08 27.19
CA GLN A 238 5.78 6.25 27.61
C GLN A 238 4.65 6.55 26.63
N LEU A 239 4.92 6.50 25.32
CA LEU A 239 3.90 6.73 24.29
C LEU A 239 2.77 5.67 24.32
N LEU A 240 3.06 4.45 24.77
CA LEU A 240 2.07 3.37 24.92
C LEU A 240 1.18 3.52 26.16
N GLN A 241 1.55 4.35 27.13
CA GLN A 241 0.71 4.57 28.29
C GLN A 241 -0.57 5.30 27.86
N PRO A 242 -1.76 4.83 28.30
CA PRO A 242 -3.00 5.54 28.03
C PRO A 242 -2.88 6.93 28.64
N SER A 243 -3.14 7.97 27.84
CA SER A 243 -3.18 9.34 28.36
C SER A 243 -4.13 9.37 29.56
N PRO A 244 -3.70 9.92 30.71
CA PRO A 244 -4.60 10.06 31.85
C PRO A 244 -5.81 10.86 31.38
N ILE A 245 -7.00 10.29 31.57
CA ILE A 245 -8.27 10.95 31.32
C ILE A 245 -8.21 12.29 32.03
N VAL A 246 -8.13 13.38 31.26
CA VAL A 246 -8.31 14.73 31.79
C VAL A 246 -9.76 14.80 32.25
N ARG A 247 -10.01 14.47 33.52
CA ARG A 247 -11.23 14.86 34.21
C ARG A 247 -11.20 16.38 34.25
N GLN A 248 -11.93 17.03 33.34
CA GLN A 248 -12.39 18.39 33.55
C GLN A 248 -13.23 18.36 34.84
N GLY A 249 -12.59 18.65 35.96
CA GLY A 249 -13.27 18.99 37.20
C GLY A 249 -13.80 20.40 37.05
N THR A 250 -15.06 20.54 36.69
CA THR A 250 -15.78 21.80 36.87
C THR A 250 -16.16 21.89 38.35
N GLY A 251 -15.22 22.39 39.15
CA GLY A 251 -15.52 22.90 40.47
C GLY A 251 -15.92 24.36 40.34
N ASP A 252 -17.22 24.64 40.48
CA ASP A 252 -17.68 25.99 40.79
C ASP A 252 -18.32 25.98 42.18
N SER A 253 -17.54 26.47 43.13
CA SER A 253 -18.01 26.96 44.41
C SER A 253 -18.46 28.40 44.20
N GLN A 254 -19.77 28.67 44.19
CA GLN A 254 -20.28 30.03 44.36
C GLN A 254 -20.80 30.24 45.79
N LEU A 255 -19.94 30.88 46.56
CA LEU A 255 -20.29 31.71 47.71
C LEU A 255 -20.90 33.02 47.17
N GLU A 256 -22.19 33.26 47.39
CA GLU A 256 -22.74 34.61 47.44
C GLU A 256 -23.46 34.83 48.78
N ARG A 257 -22.89 35.75 49.55
CA ARG A 257 -23.42 36.42 50.75
C ARG A 257 -23.92 37.78 50.28
N SER A 258 -25.17 38.15 50.59
CA SER A 258 -25.69 39.51 50.90
C SER A 258 -27.22 39.49 50.62
N SER A 259 -28.16 40.10 51.33
CA SER A 259 -28.32 40.74 52.65
C SER A 259 -29.80 41.20 52.70
N GLY A 260 -30.38 41.39 53.89
CA GLY A 260 -31.65 42.12 54.07
C GLY A 260 -32.88 41.24 54.34
N ASP A 261 -33.18 40.85 55.57
CA ASP A 261 -33.86 41.65 56.61
C ASP A 261 -35.39 41.75 56.40
N LYS A 262 -36.14 41.03 57.25
CA LYS A 262 -37.51 41.37 57.68
C LYS A 262 -37.88 40.63 58.97
N LEU A 263 -38.08 41.42 60.01
CA LEU A 263 -38.59 41.11 61.34
C LEU A 263 -40.09 40.72 61.35
N VAL A 264 -40.43 39.77 62.26
CA VAL A 264 -41.57 39.80 63.25
C VAL A 264 -42.99 39.40 62.78
N PRO A 265 -43.88 38.77 63.61
CA PRO A 265 -43.68 37.81 64.72
C PRO A 265 -44.79 36.71 64.90
N GLN A 266 -44.62 35.87 65.94
CA GLN A 266 -45.61 35.27 66.87
C GLN A 266 -46.89 34.54 66.40
N LYS A 267 -47.02 33.27 66.85
CA LYS A 267 -48.13 32.67 67.63
C LYS A 267 -47.72 31.25 68.06
N GLU A 268 -47.38 30.99 69.33
CA GLU A 268 -48.28 30.49 70.40
C GLU A 268 -49.24 29.37 69.99
N GLY A 269 -49.17 28.23 70.70
CA GLY A 269 -50.33 27.33 70.81
C GLY A 269 -50.06 25.85 71.03
N SER A 270 -49.63 25.52 72.26
CA SER A 270 -49.91 24.29 73.04
C SER A 270 -49.34 22.92 72.62
#